data_AF-A0A7S4SPH7-F1
#
_entry.id   AF-A0A7S4SPH7-F1
#
_cell.length_a   1.000
_cell.length_b   1.000
_cell.length_c   1.000
_cell.angle_alpha   90.00
_cell.angle_beta   90.00
_cell.angle_gamma   90.00
#
_symmetry.space_group_name_H-M   'P 1'
#
loop_
_entity.id
_entity.type
_entity.pdbx_description
1 polymer ?
#
loop_
_entity_poly.entity_id
_entity_poly.type
_entity_poly.pdbx_seq_one_letter_code
_entity_poly.pdbx_strand_id
1 'polypeptide(L)'
;AKDHEMELVTNVPNEAEIHSLMPHMHFRGKRMAFTARYPDGSEELLLSVPAYSFNWQLAHELAEPLRVPAGTQIVAHGAFDNSAQNPYNPDPAQEVTWGEQSWEEMFMGFYTWQEV
;
A
#
# COMPACT_ATOMS: atom_id res chain seq x y z
N ALA A 1 17.13 -6.09 5.53
CA ALA A 1 17.20 -6.15 4.05
C ALA A 1 16.93 -4.76 3.48
N LYS A 2 17.49 -4.41 2.31
CA LYS A 2 17.19 -3.13 1.62
C LYS A 2 15.80 -3.08 1.00
N ASP A 3 15.23 -4.25 0.77
CA ASP A 3 13.88 -4.50 0.31
C ASP A 3 13.35 -5.70 1.08
N HIS A 4 12.58 -5.43 2.13
CA HIS A 4 11.77 -6.44 2.80
C HIS A 4 10.36 -6.35 2.21
N GLU A 5 10.06 -7.23 1.26
CA GLU A 5 8.82 -7.21 0.49
C GLU A 5 7.62 -7.55 1.37
N MET A 6 6.52 -6.84 1.12
CA MET A 6 5.25 -6.95 1.82
C MET A 6 4.12 -6.92 0.80
N GLU A 7 3.12 -7.77 1.02
CA GLU A 7 1.90 -7.80 0.21
C GLU A 7 0.67 -7.78 1.11
N LEU A 8 -0.33 -7.02 0.69
CA LEU A 8 -1.67 -7.03 1.26
C LEU A 8 -2.67 -7.14 0.10
N VAL A 9 -3.65 -8.04 0.25
CA VAL A 9 -4.73 -8.20 -0.72
C VAL A 9 -6.06 -7.88 -0.07
N THR A 10 -6.81 -6.97 -0.69
CA THR A 10 -8.17 -6.61 -0.31
C THR A 10 -9.14 -7.06 -1.40
N ASN A 11 -10.15 -7.87 -1.05
CA ASN A 11 -11.17 -8.30 -2.01
C ASN A 11 -12.32 -7.29 -2.04
N VAL A 12 -12.77 -6.94 -3.25
CA VAL A 12 -13.96 -6.12 -3.49
C VAL A 12 -15.12 -7.08 -3.81
N PRO A 13 -16.03 -7.35 -2.86
CA PRO A 13 -16.99 -8.44 -2.99
C PRO A 13 -18.14 -8.14 -3.95
N ASN A 14 -18.48 -6.86 -4.12
CA ASN A 14 -19.56 -6.37 -4.96
C ASN A 14 -19.00 -5.49 -6.08
N GLU A 15 -19.81 -5.18 -7.09
CA GLU A 15 -19.46 -4.12 -8.03
C GLU A 15 -19.30 -2.79 -7.27
N ALA A 16 -18.25 -2.04 -7.55
CA ALA A 16 -17.92 -0.82 -6.82
C ALA A 16 -17.20 0.21 -7.69
N GLU A 17 -17.24 1.47 -7.27
CA GLU A 17 -16.41 2.56 -7.77
C GLU A 17 -15.31 2.88 -6.76
N ILE A 18 -14.05 2.73 -7.15
CA ILE A 18 -12.88 3.12 -6.35
C ILE A 18 -12.61 4.61 -6.57
N HIS A 19 -12.42 5.38 -5.49
CA HIS A 19 -12.24 6.83 -5.55
C HIS A 19 -10.82 7.29 -5.17
N SER A 20 -10.21 6.66 -4.17
CA SER A 20 -8.86 7.05 -3.73
C SER A 20 -8.09 5.88 -3.13
N LEU A 21 -6.76 6.01 -3.15
CA LEU A 21 -5.82 5.06 -2.55
C LEU A 21 -4.80 5.83 -1.71
N MET A 22 -4.47 5.32 -0.52
CA MET A 22 -3.46 5.92 0.35
C MET A 22 -2.51 4.84 0.86
N PRO A 23 -1.23 4.87 0.48
CA PRO A 23 -0.22 4.01 1.08
C PRO A 23 0.07 4.46 2.51
N HIS A 24 0.18 3.49 3.42
CA HIS A 24 0.56 3.77 4.80
C HIS A 24 1.58 2.74 5.29
N MET A 25 2.75 3.27 5.63
CA MET A 25 3.84 2.54 6.27
C MET A 25 4.54 3.43 7.28
N HIS A 26 5.15 2.82 8.29
CA HIS A 26 5.94 3.51 9.31
C HIS A 26 7.34 3.87 8.79
N PHE A 27 8.28 4.13 9.70
CA PHE A 27 9.59 4.71 9.40
C PHE A 27 10.39 3.97 8.33
N ARG A 28 10.22 2.65 8.21
CA ARG A 28 10.99 1.86 7.26
C ARG A 28 10.34 1.78 5.89
N GLY A 29 9.15 2.36 5.69
CA GLY A 29 8.45 2.33 4.40
C GLY A 29 9.29 2.92 3.27
N LYS A 30 9.45 2.18 2.17
CA LYS A 30 10.27 2.58 1.02
C LYS A 30 9.47 2.84 -0.25
N ARG A 31 8.50 1.98 -0.55
CA ARG A 31 7.61 2.10 -1.70
C ARG A 31 6.32 1.33 -1.48
N MET A 32 5.28 1.71 -2.20
CA MET A 32 4.07 0.91 -2.34
C MET A 32 3.43 1.18 -3.70
N ALA A 33 2.87 0.14 -4.30
CA ALA A 33 2.03 0.22 -5.48
C ALA A 33 0.74 -0.54 -5.24
N PHE A 34 -0.32 -0.09 -5.90
CA PHE A 34 -1.64 -0.69 -5.84
C PHE A 34 -2.05 -1.14 -7.23
N THR A 35 -2.44 -2.39 -7.36
CA THR A 35 -2.90 -3.00 -8.60
C THR A 35 -4.29 -3.57 -8.40
N ALA A 36 -5.24 -3.27 -9.30
CA ALA A 36 -6.47 -4.03 -9.42
C ALA A 36 -6.18 -5.31 -10.21
N ARG A 37 -6.47 -6.47 -9.62
CA ARG A 37 -6.53 -7.76 -10.32
C ARG A 37 -7.99 -8.13 -10.50
N TYR A 38 -8.42 -8.21 -11.76
CA TYR A 38 -9.81 -8.45 -12.12
C TYR A 38 -10.15 -9.96 -12.09
N PRO A 39 -11.44 -10.33 -12.00
CA PRO A 39 -11.88 -11.73 -12.02
C PRO A 39 -11.48 -12.52 -13.27
N ASP A 40 -11.25 -11.85 -14.39
CA ASP A 40 -10.79 -12.45 -15.64
C ASP A 40 -9.27 -12.69 -15.69
N GLY A 41 -8.55 -12.27 -14.64
CA GLY A 41 -7.09 -12.40 -14.50
C GLY A 41 -6.29 -11.24 -15.08
N SER A 42 -6.94 -10.24 -15.70
CA SER A 42 -6.26 -9.01 -16.10
C SER A 42 -5.86 -8.17 -14.89
N GLU A 43 -4.86 -7.29 -15.06
CA GLU A 43 -4.36 -6.41 -14.01
C GLU A 43 -4.23 -4.97 -14.50
N GLU A 44 -4.55 -4.00 -13.64
CA GLU A 44 -4.37 -2.57 -13.87
C GLU A 44 -3.64 -1.91 -12.68
N LEU A 45 -2.55 -1.20 -12.97
CA LEU A 45 -1.83 -0.42 -11.95
C LEU A 45 -2.61 0.87 -11.64
N LEU A 46 -3.08 0.99 -10.41
CA LEU A 46 -3.90 2.12 -9.94
C LEU A 46 -3.05 3.28 -9.41
N LEU A 47 -2.03 2.96 -8.63
CA LEU A 47 -1.14 3.93 -7.99
C LEU A 47 0.26 3.33 -7.82
N SER A 48 1.29 4.14 -8.07
CA SER A 48 2.68 3.79 -7.78
C SER A 48 3.34 4.93 -7.01
N VAL A 49 3.82 4.63 -5.81
CA VAL A 49 4.62 5.54 -4.98
C VAL A 49 6.00 4.90 -4.79
N PRO A 50 6.92 5.06 -5.77
CA PRO A 50 8.22 4.36 -5.78
C PRO A 50 9.24 4.93 -4.79
N ALA A 51 9.02 6.15 -4.30
CA ALA A 51 9.83 6.83 -3.29
C ALA A 51 8.92 7.29 -2.15
N TYR A 52 8.36 6.34 -1.42
CA TYR A 52 7.48 6.63 -0.29
C TYR A 52 8.25 7.36 0.80
N SER A 53 7.57 8.30 1.48
CA SER A 53 8.09 9.01 2.64
C SER A 53 7.08 8.91 3.76
N PHE A 54 7.51 8.45 4.93
CA PHE A 54 6.69 8.46 6.15
C PHE A 54 6.13 9.85 6.48
N ASN A 55 6.81 10.92 6.07
CA ASN A 55 6.34 12.28 6.32
C ASN A 55 5.23 12.73 5.34
N TRP A 56 4.99 11.98 4.26
CA TRP A 56 4.01 12.29 3.22
C TRP A 56 3.06 11.11 2.98
N GLN A 57 2.08 10.99 3.87
CA GLN A 57 1.06 9.95 3.84
C GLN A 57 -0.26 10.56 3.40
N LEU A 58 -0.41 10.74 2.09
CA LEU A 58 -1.55 11.42 1.48
C LEU A 58 -2.43 10.43 0.73
N ALA A 59 -3.74 10.67 0.78
CA ALA A 59 -4.66 10.02 -0.13
C ALA A 59 -4.46 10.57 -1.54
N HIS A 60 -4.38 9.67 -2.50
CA HIS A 60 -4.37 9.97 -3.92
C HIS A 60 -5.77 9.72 -4.48
N GLU A 61 -6.49 10.79 -4.77
CA GLU A 61 -7.79 10.73 -5.45
C GLU A 61 -7.56 10.38 -6.93
N LEU A 62 -8.33 9.42 -7.43
CA LEU A 62 -8.36 9.11 -8.85
C LEU A 62 -9.03 10.27 -9.60
N ALA A 63 -8.51 10.59 -10.79
CA ALA A 63 -9.07 11.67 -11.60
C ALA A 63 -10.53 11.40 -11.99
N GLU A 64 -10.86 10.13 -12.21
CA GLU A 64 -12.20 9.61 -12.41
C GLU A 64 -12.36 8.35 -11.54
N PRO A 65 -13.52 8.13 -10.88
CA PRO A 65 -13.74 6.89 -10.13
C PRO A 65 -13.59 5.66 -11.03
N LEU A 66 -12.88 4.65 -10.57
CA LEU A 66 -12.68 3.40 -11.30
C LEU A 66 -13.76 2.40 -10.92
N ARG A 67 -14.67 2.11 -11.86
CA ARG A 67 -15.64 1.03 -11.70
C ARG A 67 -14.96 -0.33 -11.85
N VAL A 68 -15.14 -1.19 -10.87
CA VAL A 68 -14.58 -2.55 -10.85
C VAL A 68 -15.69 -3.58 -10.60
N PRO A 69 -15.65 -4.75 -11.26
CA PRO A 69 -16.62 -5.81 -11.03
C PRO A 69 -16.41 -6.47 -9.66
N ALA A 70 -17.48 -7.10 -9.15
CA ALA A 70 -17.42 -8.00 -8.01
C ALA A 70 -16.32 -9.06 -8.19
N GLY A 71 -15.55 -9.32 -7.15
CA GLY A 71 -14.42 -10.25 -7.15
C GLY A 71 -13.08 -9.63 -7.56
N THR A 72 -13.04 -8.33 -7.88
CA THR A 72 -11.77 -7.61 -8.08
C THR A 72 -10.95 -7.64 -6.78
N GLN A 73 -9.64 -7.82 -6.91
CA GLN A 73 -8.70 -7.73 -5.79
C GLN A 73 -7.88 -6.46 -5.92
N ILE A 74 -7.79 -5.66 -4.86
CA ILE A 74 -6.81 -4.58 -4.76
C ILE A 74 -5.59 -5.15 -4.06
N VAL A 75 -4.48 -5.22 -4.79
CA VAL A 75 -3.20 -5.76 -4.32
C VAL A 75 -2.27 -4.60 -4.03
N ALA A 76 -1.93 -4.41 -2.75
CA ALA A 76 -0.88 -3.48 -2.32
C ALA A 76 0.43 -4.26 -2.19
N HIS A 77 1.42 -3.92 -3.02
CA HIS A 77 2.76 -4.48 -2.96
C HIS A 77 3.77 -3.37 -2.66
N GLY A 78 4.65 -3.60 -1.71
CA GLY A 78 5.63 -2.61 -1.28
C GLY A 78 6.74 -3.22 -0.47
N ALA A 79 7.61 -2.38 0.08
CA ALA A 79 8.71 -2.88 0.89
C ALA A 79 9.14 -1.90 1.97
N PHE A 80 9.75 -2.47 3.00
CA PHE A 80 10.53 -1.76 3.99
C PHE A 80 12.04 -1.73 3.64
N ASP A 81 12.71 -0.62 3.93
CA ASP A 81 14.18 -0.51 3.97
C ASP A 81 14.67 -0.59 5.42
N ASN A 82 15.07 -1.81 5.82
CA ASN A 82 15.61 -2.09 7.15
C ASN A 82 17.14 -1.86 7.21
N SER A 83 17.74 -1.27 6.18
CA SER A 83 19.18 -1.02 6.17
C SER A 83 19.55 0.16 7.07
N ALA A 84 20.83 0.20 7.47
CA ALA A 84 21.41 1.35 8.19
C ALA A 84 21.54 2.62 7.31
N GLN A 85 21.25 2.52 6.01
CA GLN A 85 21.31 3.65 5.08
C GLN A 85 19.98 4.41 5.00
N ASN A 86 18.88 3.84 5.51
CA ASN A 86 17.61 4.53 5.63
C ASN A 86 17.69 5.52 6.82
N PRO A 87 17.67 6.84 6.59
CA PRO A 87 17.79 7.82 7.66
C PRO A 87 16.60 7.83 8.63
N TYR A 88 15.48 7.22 8.23
CA TYR A 88 14.30 7.09 9.09
C TYR A 88 14.34 5.82 9.95
N ASN A 89 15.22 4.86 9.67
CA ASN A 89 15.35 3.63 10.45
C ASN A 89 16.13 3.91 11.76
N PRO A 90 15.47 3.96 12.93
CA PRO A 90 16.13 4.37 14.18
C PRO A 90 17.16 3.34 14.68
N ASP A 91 16.93 2.06 14.39
CA ASP A 91 17.84 0.96 14.72
C ASP A 91 17.73 -0.14 13.64
N PRO A 92 18.79 -0.31 12.81
CA PRO A 92 18.83 -1.34 11.78
C PRO A 92 19.13 -2.75 12.29
N ALA A 93 19.55 -2.91 13.56
CA ALA A 93 19.80 -4.21 14.17
C ALA A 93 18.57 -4.75 14.93
N GLN A 94 17.60 -3.88 15.21
CA GLN A 94 16.37 -4.25 15.90
C GLN A 94 15.48 -5.13 15.02
N GLU A 95 14.94 -6.21 15.60
CA GLU A 95 13.81 -6.93 15.04
C GLU A 95 12.53 -6.13 15.29
N VAL A 96 11.77 -5.88 14.22
CA VAL A 96 10.59 -5.02 14.27
C VAL A 96 9.36 -5.85 13.94
N THR A 97 8.32 -5.68 14.75
CA THR A 97 7.02 -6.34 14.59
C THR A 97 5.95 -5.33 14.16
N TRP A 98 4.77 -5.84 13.82
CA TRP A 98 3.61 -4.99 13.66
C TRP A 98 3.26 -4.28 14.98
N GLY A 99 2.87 -3.01 14.91
CA GLY A 99 2.39 -2.25 16.07
C GLY A 99 2.03 -0.81 15.73
N GLU A 100 1.38 -0.11 16.67
CA GLU A 100 0.85 1.25 16.47
C GLU A 100 1.91 2.34 16.52
N GLN A 101 3.08 2.06 17.12
CA GLN A 101 4.12 3.05 17.26
C GLN A 101 4.96 3.17 15.99
N SER A 102 5.41 4.37 15.65
CA SER A 102 6.14 4.60 14.38
C SER A 102 7.50 3.88 14.31
N TRP A 103 8.06 3.43 15.44
CA TRP A 103 9.26 2.59 15.49
C TRP A 103 8.98 1.09 15.35
N GLU A 104 7.73 0.68 15.56
CA GLU A 104 7.15 -0.58 15.09
C GLU A 104 6.74 -0.41 13.61
N GLU A 105 6.23 -1.44 12.94
CA GLU A 105 5.80 -1.30 11.54
C GLU A 105 4.29 -1.46 11.34
N MET A 106 3.78 -0.80 10.30
CA MET A 106 2.49 -1.08 9.69
C MET A 106 2.69 -1.16 8.18
N PHE A 107 2.02 -2.10 7.52
CA PHE A 107 1.91 -2.14 6.07
C PHE A 107 0.42 -2.14 5.73
N MET A 108 -0.12 -0.97 5.40
CA MET A 108 -1.54 -0.79 5.14
C MET A 108 -1.77 -0.08 3.81
N GLY A 109 -2.78 -0.55 3.10
CA GLY A 109 -3.41 0.16 2.02
C GLY A 109 -4.76 0.67 2.49
N PHE A 110 -4.98 1.99 2.42
CA PHE A 110 -6.32 2.55 2.63
C PHE A 110 -6.94 2.91 1.27
N TYR A 111 -8.26 2.75 1.20
CA TYR A 111 -9.01 2.98 -0.02
C TYR A 111 -10.37 3.58 0.34
N THR A 112 -10.90 4.40 -0.55
CA THR A 112 -12.32 4.74 -0.52
C THR A 112 -12.98 4.15 -1.75
N TRP A 113 -14.08 3.42 -1.56
CA TRP A 113 -14.93 2.96 -2.63
C TRP A 113 -16.40 3.03 -2.23
N GLN A 114 -17.27 3.04 -3.22
CA GLN A 114 -18.71 2.98 -3.07
C GLN A 114 -19.25 1.77 -3.84
N GLU A 115 -20.06 0.93 -3.19
CA GLU A 115 -20.77 -0.15 -3.90
C GLU A 115 -21.82 0.44 -4.84
N VAL A 116 -21.97 -0.18 -6.01
CA VAL A 116 -22.91 0.25 -7.07
C VAL A 116 -24.20 -0.57 -7.03
#